data_AF-A0A8I2YZS1-F1
#
_entry.id   AF-A0A8I2YZS1-F1
#
_cell.length_a   1.000
_cell.length_b   1.000
_cell.length_c   1.000
_cell.angle_alpha   90.00
_cell.angle_beta   90.00
_cell.angle_gamma   90.00
#
_symmetry.space_group_name_H-M   'P 1'
#
loop_
_entity.id
_entity.type
_entity.pdbx_description
1 polymer ?
#
loop_
_entity_poly.entity_id
_entity_poly.type
_entity_poly.pdbx_seq_one_letter_code
_entity_poly.pdbx_strand_id
1 'polypeptide(L)'
;MFFIKELTHTILLHPSYFGPRMLQFLESKLYADVEGTCSGAFGYIIAVVSILDIGKGMVISGSGQAEFVTRYRAIVFKPFKGEVVDGVVNNVNKV
;
A
#
# COMPACT_ATOMS: atom_id res chain seq x y z
N MET A 1 6.99 16.85 -3.47
CA MET A 1 7.59 15.73 -4.21
C MET A 1 7.44 14.41 -3.45
N PHE A 2 8.26 14.10 -2.43
CA PHE A 2 8.19 12.84 -1.68
C PHE A 2 7.84 13.08 -0.20
N PHE A 3 6.96 12.25 0.35
CA PHE A 3 6.52 12.37 1.74
C PHE A 3 6.41 11.00 2.40
N ILE A 4 6.72 10.92 3.69
CA ILE A 4 6.34 9.76 4.50
C ILE A 4 4.90 9.96 4.96
N LYS A 5 4.04 9.00 4.66
CA LYS A 5 2.62 9.04 5.05
C LYS A 5 2.22 7.75 5.74
N GLU A 6 1.49 7.89 6.83
CA GLU A 6 0.77 6.79 7.47
C GLU A 6 -0.53 6.52 6.72
N LEU A 7 -0.70 5.26 6.33
CA LEU A 7 -1.82 4.76 5.56
C LEU A 7 -2.35 3.47 6.19
N THR A 8 -3.59 3.14 5.84
CA THR A 8 -4.26 1.92 6.27
C THR A 8 -4.66 1.13 5.03
N HIS A 9 -4.43 -0.19 5.06
CA HIS A 9 -4.85 -1.10 4.00
C HIS A 9 -5.47 -2.36 4.60
N THR A 10 -6.57 -2.79 4.01
CA THR A 10 -7.33 -3.96 4.45
C THR A 10 -6.94 -5.15 3.59
N ILE A 11 -6.45 -6.21 4.22
CA ILE A 11 -6.03 -7.45 3.56
C ILE A 11 -7.04 -8.55 3.88
N LEU A 12 -7.53 -9.24 2.86
CA LEU A 12 -8.34 -10.44 3.00
C LEU A 12 -7.45 -11.68 2.94
N LEU A 13 -7.55 -12.52 3.96
CA LEU A 13 -6.76 -13.73 4.11
C LEU A 13 -7.63 -14.97 3.99
N HIS A 14 -7.24 -15.87 3.08
CA HIS A 14 -7.90 -17.17 2.92
C HIS A 14 -7.56 -18.11 4.10
N PRO A 15 -8.51 -18.93 4.61
CA PRO A 15 -8.31 -19.83 5.75
C PRO A 15 -7.12 -20.79 5.63
N SER A 16 -6.75 -21.17 4.41
CA SER A 16 -5.58 -22.02 4.15
C SER A 16 -4.24 -21.43 4.63
N TYR A 17 -4.18 -20.11 4.82
CA TYR A 17 -3.00 -19.41 5.32
C TYR A 17 -3.06 -19.15 6.83
N PHE A 18 -4.08 -19.66 7.53
CA PHE A 18 -4.15 -19.58 8.98
C PHE A 18 -3.10 -20.52 9.58
N GLY A 19 -2.13 -19.95 10.28
CA GLY A 19 -1.05 -20.71 10.87
C GLY A 19 0.14 -19.84 11.27
N PRO A 20 1.27 -20.46 11.64
CA PRO A 20 2.44 -19.74 12.18
C PRO A 20 3.05 -18.73 11.20
N ARG A 21 2.86 -18.92 9.89
CA ARG A 21 3.39 -18.04 8.82
C ARG A 21 2.42 -16.95 8.37
N MET A 22 1.29 -16.80 9.06
CA MET A 22 0.25 -15.84 8.69
C MET A 22 0.78 -14.41 8.62
N LEU A 23 1.53 -13.96 9.63
CA LEU A 23 2.06 -12.59 9.67
C LEU A 23 2.98 -12.31 8.48
N GLN A 24 3.92 -13.22 8.21
CA GLN A 24 4.82 -13.10 7.05
C GLN A 24 4.07 -13.01 5.72
N PHE A 25 2.98 -13.78 5.59
CA PHE A 25 2.12 -13.70 4.41
C PHE A 25 1.41 -12.35 4.32
N LEU A 26 0.85 -11.83 5.41
CA LEU A 26 0.19 -10.52 5.46
C LEU A 26 1.17 -9.39 5.10
N GLU A 27 2.40 -9.43 5.61
CA GLU A 27 3.45 -8.46 5.26
C GLU A 27 3.77 -8.51 3.77
N SER A 28 4.06 -9.71 3.23
CA SER A 28 4.35 -9.90 1.81
C SER A 28 3.20 -9.43 0.92
N LYS A 29 1.97 -9.71 1.34
CA LYS A 29 0.76 -9.31 0.63
C LYS A 29 0.56 -7.79 0.66
N LEU A 30 0.83 -7.14 1.79
CA LEU A 30 0.80 -5.69 1.89
C LEU A 30 1.76 -5.06 0.87
N TYR A 31 3.02 -5.47 0.86
CA TYR A 31 4.02 -4.93 -0.09
C TYR A 31 3.54 -5.06 -1.53
N ALA A 32 3.08 -6.25 -1.92
CA ALA A 32 2.60 -6.52 -3.27
C ALA A 32 1.36 -5.69 -3.67
N ASP A 33 0.46 -5.41 -2.72
CA ASP A 33 -0.80 -4.75 -3.00
C ASP A 33 -0.67 -3.22 -3.03
N VAL A 34 0.29 -2.64 -2.29
CA VAL A 34 0.39 -1.17 -2.17
C VAL A 34 1.55 -0.56 -2.95
N GLU A 35 2.67 -1.27 -3.12
CA GLU A 35 3.85 -0.70 -3.79
C GLU A 35 3.58 -0.55 -5.29
N GLY A 36 3.92 0.63 -5.83
CA GLY A 36 3.68 0.96 -7.22
C GLY A 36 2.24 1.34 -7.55
N THR A 37 1.36 1.47 -6.57
CA THR A 37 -0.02 1.91 -6.78
C THR A 37 -0.17 3.42 -6.71
N CYS A 38 -1.12 3.98 -7.47
CA CYS A 38 -1.43 5.41 -7.45
C CYS A 38 -2.81 5.63 -6.82
N SER A 39 -2.87 6.51 -5.83
CA SER A 39 -4.13 7.01 -5.27
C SER A 39 -4.26 8.50 -5.54
N GLY A 40 -5.40 8.94 -6.08
CA GLY A 40 -5.63 10.37 -6.30
C GLY A 40 -5.55 11.21 -5.01
N ALA A 41 -5.88 10.61 -3.86
CA ALA A 41 -5.81 11.29 -2.56
C ALA A 41 -4.38 11.37 -2.01
N PHE A 42 -3.57 10.32 -2.16
CA PHE A 42 -2.28 10.17 -1.47
C PHE A 42 -1.05 10.30 -2.38
N GLY A 43 -1.23 10.27 -3.70
CA GLY A 43 -0.15 10.22 -4.68
C GLY A 43 0.24 8.78 -5.04
N TYR A 44 1.42 8.64 -5.61
CA TYR A 44 1.99 7.35 -6.01
C TYR A 44 2.79 6.74 -4.87
N ILE A 45 2.47 5.51 -4.47
CA ILE A 45 3.19 4.80 -3.41
C ILE A 45 4.44 4.17 -4.02
N ILE A 46 5.62 4.58 -3.54
CA ILE A 46 6.90 4.07 -4.05
C ILE A 46 7.29 2.80 -3.31
N ALA A 47 7.32 2.89 -1.98
CA ALA A 47 7.77 1.81 -1.12
C ALA A 47 7.18 1.96 0.28
N VAL A 48 6.95 0.82 0.93
CA VAL A 48 6.57 0.76 2.34
C VAL A 48 7.84 0.85 3.19
N VAL A 49 7.88 1.83 4.10
CA VAL A 49 9.02 2.09 5.00
C VAL A 49 8.99 1.19 6.22
N SER A 50 7.80 1.05 6.82
CA SER A 50 7.63 0.27 8.03
C SER A 50 6.17 -0.09 8.23
N ILE A 51 5.91 -1.29 8.71
CA ILE A 51 4.59 -1.69 9.20
C ILE A 51 4.48 -1.25 10.64
N LEU A 52 3.42 -0.51 10.97
CA LEU A 52 3.20 0.02 12.32
C LEU A 52 2.44 -0.98 13.18
N ASP A 53 1.41 -1.59 12.60
CA ASP A 53 0.48 -2.45 13.32
C ASP A 53 -0.31 -3.31 12.34
N ILE A 54 -0.44 -4.59 12.68
CA ILE A 54 -1.31 -5.54 11.98
C ILE A 54 -2.49 -5.77 12.91
N GLY A 55 -3.65 -5.21 12.55
CA GLY A 55 -4.85 -5.28 13.38
C GLY A 55 -5.33 -6.72 13.61
N LYS A 56 -6.23 -6.88 14.58
CA LYS A 56 -6.84 -8.19 14.86
C LYS A 56 -7.63 -8.65 13.62
N GLY A 57 -7.34 -9.86 13.16
CA GLY A 57 -8.08 -10.49 12.07
C GLY A 57 -9.52 -10.76 12.49
N MET A 58 -10.49 -10.26 11.72
CA MET A 58 -11.90 -10.56 11.91
C MET A 58 -12.39 -11.53 10.84
N VAL A 59 -12.96 -12.67 11.25
CA VAL A 59 -13.51 -13.64 10.29
C VAL A 59 -14.83 -13.12 9.74
N ILE A 60 -14.93 -13.04 8.42
CA ILE A 60 -16.13 -12.64 7.69
C ILE A 60 -17.09 -13.83 7.66
N SER A 61 -18.28 -13.62 8.20
CA SER A 61 -19.38 -14.59 8.17
C SER A 61 -19.74 -14.97 6.72
N GLY A 62 -19.83 -16.27 6.44
CA GLY A 62 -20.26 -16.81 5.14
C GLY A 62 -19.11 -17.22 4.22
N SER A 63 -18.03 -16.44 4.11
CA SER A 63 -16.85 -16.81 3.30
C SER A 63 -15.76 -17.54 4.09
N GLY A 64 -15.75 -17.36 5.42
CA GLY A 64 -14.71 -17.89 6.30
C GLY A 64 -13.37 -17.15 6.20
N GLN A 65 -13.23 -16.18 5.29
CA GLN A 65 -12.01 -15.38 5.15
C GLN A 65 -11.81 -14.47 6.35
N ALA A 66 -10.57 -14.15 6.68
CA ALA A 66 -10.24 -13.19 7.72
C ALA A 66 -9.81 -11.85 7.13
N GLU A 67 -10.37 -10.77 7.66
CA GLU A 67 -10.04 -9.39 7.30
C GLU A 67 -9.03 -8.81 8.30
N PHE A 68 -7.92 -8.29 7.79
CA PHE A 68 -6.86 -7.66 8.60
C PHE A 68 -6.68 -6.21 8.18
N VAL A 69 -6.94 -5.30 9.10
CA VAL A 69 -6.68 -3.86 8.90
C VAL A 69 -5.24 -3.56 9.31
N THR A 70 -4.38 -3.28 8.35
CA THR A 70 -2.95 -3.05 8.57
C THR A 70 -2.60 -1.58 8.43
N ARG A 71 -1.88 -1.03 9.41
CA ARG A 71 -1.37 0.35 9.40
C ARG A 71 0.11 0.33 9.07
N TYR A 72 0.52 1.19 8.14
CA TYR A 72 1.90 1.24 7.65
C TYR A 72 2.31 2.65 7.28
N ARG A 73 3.62 2.88 7.22
CA ARG A 73 4.24 4.09 6.65
C ARG A 73 4.78 3.79 5.28
N ALA A 74 4.50 4.67 4.32
CA ALA A 74 5.03 4.57 2.98
C ALA A 74 5.65 5.91 2.54
N ILE A 75 6.64 5.81 1.65
CA ILE A 75 7.11 6.96 0.87
C ILE A 75 6.17 7.11 -0.31
N VAL A 76 5.51 8.26 -0.39
CA VAL A 76 4.61 8.62 -1.49
C VAL A 76 5.20 9.74 -2.33
N PHE A 77 5.12 9.62 -3.65
CA PHE A 77 5.35 10.69 -4.60
C PHE A 77 4.05 11.45 -4.84
N LYS A 78 3.99 12.67 -4.33
CA LYS A 78 2.88 13.60 -4.52
C LYS A 78 3.45 15.00 -4.74
N PRO A 79 3.65 15.44 -5.98
CA PRO A 79 4.02 16.83 -6.24
C PRO A 79 2.98 17.79 -5.66
N PHE A 80 3.43 18.95 -5.18
CA PHE A 80 2.52 19.99 -4.69
C PHE A 80 2.40 21.17 -5.67
N LYS A 81 1.33 21.95 -5.52
CA LYS A 81 1.07 23.09 -6.40
C LYS A 81 2.21 24.12 -6.29
N GLY A 82 2.83 24.44 -7.41
CA GLY A 82 3.96 25.39 -7.48
C GLY A 82 5.33 24.75 -7.28
N GLU A 83 5.41 23.41 -7.15
CA GLU A 83 6.68 22.70 -7.12
C GLU A 83 7.32 22.65 -8.52
N VAL A 84 8.61 22.98 -8.60
CA VAL A 84 9.42 22.88 -9.82
C VAL A 84 10.20 21.57 -9.77
N VAL A 85 10.10 20.77 -10.83
CA VAL A 85 10.81 19.48 -10.94
C VAL A 85 11.45 19.36 -12.32
N ASP A 86 12.65 18.79 -12.36
CA ASP A 86 13.34 18.49 -13.62
C ASP A 86 12.81 17.20 -14.24
N GLY A 87 12.71 17.17 -15.57
CA GLY A 87 12.27 16.01 -16.32
C GLY A 87 12.98 15.91 -17.67
N VAL A 88 13.20 14.68 -18.13
CA VAL A 88 13.74 14.41 -19.47
C VAL A 88 12.60 14.15 -20.44
N VAL A 89 12.61 14.82 -21.58
CA VAL A 89 11.61 14.61 -22.63
C VAL A 89 11.82 13.22 -23.24
N ASN A 90 10.83 12.34 -23.05
CA ASN A 90 10.88 10.98 -23.60
C ASN A 90 10.20 10.88 -24.98
N ASN A 91 9.11 11.61 -25.18
CA ASN A 91 8.36 11.59 -26.44
C ASN A 91 7.77 12.97 -26.71
N VAL A 92 7.76 13.38 -27.98
CA VAL A 92 7.09 14.59 -28.46
C VAL A 92 6.08 14.16 -29.50
N ASN A 93 4.80 14.42 -29.25
CA ASN A 93 3.71 14.02 -30.13
C ASN A 93 3.02 15.25 -30.73
N LYS A 94 2.52 15.14 -31.97
CA LYS A 94 2.02 16.27 -32.79
C LYS A 94 0.55 16.63 -32.58
N VAL A 95 -0.13 16.05 -31.60
CA VAL A 95 -1.57 16.31 -31.38
C VAL A 95 -1.78 17.75 -30.95
#